data_AF-A0A6P8Y5A4-F1
#
_entry.id   AF-A0A6P8Y5A4-F1
#
_cell.length_a   1.000
_cell.length_b   1.000
_cell.length_c   1.000
_cell.angle_alpha   90.00
_cell.angle_beta   90.00
_cell.angle_gamma   90.00
#
_symmetry.space_group_name_H-M   'P 1'
#
loop_
_entity.id
_entity.type
_entity.pdbx_description
1 polymer ?
#
loop_
_entity_poly.entity_id
_entity_poly.type
_entity_poly.pdbx_seq_one_letter_code
_entity_poly.pdbx_strand_id
1 'polypeptide(L)'
;MRFAVVGLVLLALVIGDNLADARRKGEENWKQRYQNWKDSEEQSRHQHALIGTDEAAAARLHREEEPRQPGALIGTDEAAAARLHREEQNSVYDTPTEEELWRQKIEEKKRRLSAKKSDTGAEIKPASEITAWHEEKWRRKQERRLQAVPYELQRQKRRQPRDYRSDAEQVRSNPPPHTKVAEMARYIVHHSDWAAVAYTSKQPGTYGLPMADIFSISDGLRDNSTGIPYMYVSPLDLGVQDLIKDSRCSLAMTLAQGDYCQKEGLDPEDPRCAHVFLTGKIKSLKNGSEEYVRAEKFFFDRHPHLRNMPKDHKFRFAKLKISQILVQDYFGGPAQPSLAEYFAAKPEDVKPVPKKPAEDPARETEAELLPGASDDLFKWARPIE
;
A
#
# COMPACT_ATOMS: atom_id res chain seq x y z
N MET A 1 -2.12 21.66 49.35
CA MET A 1 -1.12 21.04 48.45
C MET A 1 -0.94 19.53 48.67
N ARG A 2 -0.82 19.00 49.91
CA ARG A 2 -0.56 17.56 50.12
C ARG A 2 -1.68 16.59 49.66
N PHE A 3 -2.95 16.99 49.73
CA PHE A 3 -4.07 16.13 49.29
C PHE A 3 -4.26 16.05 47.77
N ALA A 4 -3.88 17.10 47.02
CA ALA A 4 -3.99 17.11 45.56
C ALA A 4 -2.95 16.18 44.90
N VAL A 5 -1.76 16.07 45.50
CA VAL A 5 -0.69 15.18 45.01
C VAL A 5 -1.08 13.70 45.22
N VAL A 6 -1.70 13.36 46.35
CA VAL A 6 -2.17 11.99 46.61
C VAL A 6 -3.30 11.60 45.65
N GLY A 7 -4.22 12.51 45.33
CA GLY A 7 -5.29 12.27 44.35
C GLY A 7 -4.76 12.00 42.94
N LEU A 8 -3.73 12.74 42.50
CA LEU A 8 -3.10 12.52 41.19
C LEU A 8 -2.32 11.20 41.12
N VAL A 9 -1.66 10.80 42.20
CA VAL A 9 -0.93 9.51 42.27
C VAL A 9 -1.92 8.33 42.22
N LEU A 10 -3.04 8.40 42.94
CA LEU A 10 -4.07 7.35 42.89
C LEU A 10 -4.74 7.26 41.53
N LEU A 11 -5.00 8.40 40.87
CA LEU A 11 -5.56 8.41 39.51
C LEU A 11 -4.58 7.81 38.49
N ALA A 12 -3.28 8.11 38.60
CA ALA A 12 -2.25 7.55 37.73
C ALA A 12 -2.11 6.02 37.90
N LEU A 13 -2.22 5.51 39.13
CA LEU A 13 -2.22 4.07 39.40
C LEU A 13 -3.44 3.38 38.78
N VAL A 14 -4.64 3.96 38.91
CA VAL A 14 -5.87 3.41 38.32
C VAL A 14 -5.85 3.41 36.78
N ILE A 15 -5.24 4.41 36.15
CA ILE A 15 -5.09 4.47 34.69
C ILE A 15 -4.04 3.47 34.21
N GLY A 16 -2.90 3.37 34.90
CA GLY A 16 -1.84 2.40 34.59
C GLY A 16 -2.33 0.95 34.70
N ASP A 17 -3.10 0.64 35.73
CA ASP A 17 -3.70 -0.69 35.93
C ASP A 17 -4.68 -1.05 34.81
N ASN A 18 -5.49 -0.09 34.32
CA ASN A 18 -6.43 -0.31 33.21
C ASN A 18 -5.72 -0.59 31.87
N LEU A 19 -4.64 0.13 31.56
CA LEU A 19 -3.85 -0.10 30.34
C LEU A 19 -3.11 -1.44 30.39
N ALA A 20 -2.52 -1.79 31.54
CA ALA A 20 -1.88 -3.08 31.74
C ALA A 20 -2.87 -4.25 31.69
N ASP A 21 -4.10 -4.04 32.18
CA ASP A 21 -5.18 -5.02 32.12
C ASP A 21 -5.75 -5.19 30.70
N ALA A 22 -5.90 -4.10 29.94
CA ALA A 22 -6.29 -4.14 28.53
C ALA A 22 -5.23 -4.85 27.67
N ARG A 23 -3.94 -4.61 27.94
CA ARG A 23 -2.82 -5.29 27.28
C ARG A 23 -2.79 -6.78 27.60
N ARG A 24 -2.95 -7.18 28.87
CA ARG A 24 -3.05 -8.61 29.27
C ARG A 24 -4.25 -9.31 28.63
N LYS A 25 -5.43 -8.69 28.67
CA LYS A 25 -6.63 -9.24 28.00
C LYS A 25 -6.44 -9.38 26.49
N GLY A 26 -5.76 -8.42 25.85
CA GLY A 26 -5.35 -8.50 24.45
C GLY A 26 -4.40 -9.67 24.17
N GLU A 27 -3.40 -9.87 25.04
CA GLU A 27 -2.43 -10.98 24.96
C GLU A 27 -3.06 -12.36 25.19
N GLU A 28 -3.96 -12.50 26.17
CA GLU A 28 -4.71 -13.74 26.42
C GLU A 28 -5.63 -14.09 25.23
N ASN A 29 -6.36 -13.10 24.70
CA ASN A 29 -7.16 -13.27 23.50
C ASN A 29 -6.31 -13.60 22.26
N TRP A 30 -5.08 -13.08 22.17
CA TRP A 30 -4.14 -13.45 21.10
C TRP A 30 -3.70 -14.90 21.23
N LYS A 31 -3.27 -15.34 22.42
CA LYS A 31 -2.81 -16.73 22.63
C LYS A 31 -3.89 -17.72 22.23
N GLN A 32 -5.14 -17.46 22.60
CA GLN A 32 -6.26 -18.31 22.21
C GLN A 32 -6.50 -18.31 20.69
N ARG A 33 -6.52 -17.13 20.05
CA ARG A 33 -6.70 -17.02 18.60
C ARG A 33 -5.55 -17.66 17.82
N TYR A 34 -4.32 -17.51 18.30
CA TYR A 34 -3.13 -18.10 17.71
C TYR A 34 -3.19 -19.63 17.76
N GLN A 35 -3.61 -20.22 18.88
CA GLN A 35 -3.80 -21.68 18.94
C GLN A 35 -4.92 -22.15 18.02
N ASN A 36 -6.06 -21.46 17.98
CA ASN A 36 -7.14 -21.79 17.05
C ASN A 36 -6.67 -21.73 15.57
N TRP A 37 -5.84 -20.73 15.22
CA TRP A 37 -5.24 -20.63 13.89
C TRP A 37 -4.27 -21.79 13.63
N LYS A 38 -3.39 -22.11 14.58
CA LYS A 38 -2.42 -23.20 14.47
C LYS A 38 -3.10 -24.56 14.29
N ASP A 39 -4.17 -24.81 15.03
CA ASP A 39 -4.99 -26.03 14.92
C ASP A 39 -5.68 -26.10 13.55
N SER A 40 -6.14 -24.96 13.00
CA SER A 40 -6.72 -24.89 11.66
C SER A 40 -5.70 -25.12 10.54
N GLU A 41 -4.48 -24.62 10.71
CA GLU A 41 -3.33 -24.85 9.82
C GLU A 41 -3.01 -26.35 9.76
N GLU A 42 -2.93 -27.01 10.92
CA GLU A 42 -2.64 -28.44 11.03
C GLU A 42 -3.74 -29.31 10.40
N GLN A 43 -5.01 -28.93 10.56
CA GLN A 43 -6.13 -29.59 9.86
C GLN A 43 -6.08 -29.39 8.33
N SER A 44 -5.68 -28.20 7.86
CA SER A 44 -5.58 -27.91 6.43
C SER A 44 -4.38 -28.57 5.74
N ARG A 45 -3.26 -28.76 6.47
CA ARG A 45 -2.07 -29.48 5.99
C ARG A 45 -2.38 -30.90 5.53
N HIS A 46 -3.29 -31.60 6.20
CA HIS A 46 -3.73 -32.94 5.79
C HIS A 46 -4.54 -32.94 4.49
N GLN A 47 -5.25 -31.86 4.15
CA GLN A 47 -5.94 -31.72 2.87
C GLN A 47 -5.01 -31.30 1.72
N HIS A 48 -3.96 -30.52 2.00
CA HIS A 48 -3.01 -30.04 1.01
C HIS A 48 -1.97 -31.10 0.57
N ALA A 49 -1.73 -32.12 1.41
CA ALA A 49 -0.87 -33.26 1.07
C ALA A 49 -1.39 -34.10 -0.10
N LEU A 50 -2.68 -33.99 -0.48
CA LEU A 50 -3.30 -34.71 -1.59
C LEU A 50 -3.36 -33.93 -2.92
N ILE A 51 -2.94 -32.66 -2.93
CA ILE A 51 -3.00 -31.79 -4.13
C ILE A 51 -1.58 -31.35 -4.58
N GLY A 52 -0.54 -31.70 -3.82
CA GLY A 52 0.76 -31.05 -3.91
C GLY A 52 1.92 -31.80 -4.58
N THR A 53 1.83 -33.11 -4.84
CA THR A 53 3.01 -33.86 -5.31
C THR A 53 2.63 -34.90 -6.38
N ASP A 54 3.22 -34.70 -7.57
CA ASP A 54 3.60 -35.72 -8.59
C ASP A 54 3.04 -35.53 -10.01
N GLU A 55 1.87 -34.92 -10.25
CA GLU A 55 1.39 -34.71 -11.63
C GLU A 55 2.05 -33.51 -12.34
N ALA A 56 2.38 -32.43 -11.63
CA ALA A 56 2.99 -31.22 -12.21
C ALA A 56 4.52 -31.33 -12.42
N ALA A 57 5.15 -32.36 -11.83
CA ALA A 57 6.56 -32.69 -12.06
C ALA A 57 6.72 -33.65 -13.25
N ALA A 58 5.81 -34.63 -13.38
CA ALA A 58 5.80 -35.57 -14.52
C ALA A 58 5.58 -34.88 -15.88
N ALA A 59 4.82 -33.78 -15.92
CA ALA A 59 4.59 -33.02 -17.15
C ALA A 59 5.81 -32.21 -17.65
N ARG A 60 6.88 -32.07 -16.85
CA ARG A 60 8.11 -31.36 -17.24
C ARG A 60 9.15 -32.23 -17.93
N LEU A 61 9.12 -33.55 -17.71
CA LEU A 61 10.12 -34.46 -18.29
C LEU A 61 9.76 -34.94 -19.71
N HIS A 62 8.52 -34.79 -20.15
CA HIS A 62 8.07 -35.25 -21.48
C HIS A 62 8.03 -34.16 -22.57
N ARG A 63 8.61 -32.98 -22.34
CA ARG A 63 8.60 -31.88 -23.33
C ARG A 63 10.00 -31.38 -23.72
N GLU A 64 11.03 -32.22 -23.58
CA GLU A 64 12.40 -31.87 -23.99
C GLU A 64 12.95 -32.69 -25.16
N GLU A 65 12.15 -33.54 -25.82
CA GLU A 65 12.59 -34.30 -26.99
C GLU A 65 11.71 -34.02 -28.22
N GLU A 66 11.94 -32.89 -28.89
CA GLU A 66 11.64 -32.75 -30.33
C GLU A 66 12.70 -31.86 -31.01
N PRO A 67 13.24 -32.24 -32.18
CA PRO A 67 14.35 -31.52 -32.80
C PRO A 67 13.87 -30.26 -33.54
N ARG A 68 14.55 -29.14 -33.30
CA ARG A 68 14.38 -27.88 -34.06
C ARG A 68 14.82 -28.06 -35.52
N GLN A 69 13.95 -27.70 -36.46
CA GLN A 69 14.35 -27.46 -37.85
C GLN A 69 14.79 -25.98 -38.05
N PRO A 70 15.74 -25.71 -38.97
CA PRO A 70 16.28 -24.37 -39.21
C PRO A 70 15.57 -23.67 -40.37
N GLY A 71 15.01 -22.49 -40.14
CA GLY A 71 14.52 -21.66 -41.24
C GLY A 71 13.68 -20.43 -40.85
N ALA A 72 14.27 -19.25 -41.07
CA ALA A 72 13.63 -17.99 -41.46
C ALA A 72 12.74 -17.24 -40.44
N LEU A 73 13.33 -16.24 -39.77
CA LEU A 73 13.20 -14.79 -40.07
C LEU A 73 13.64 -13.99 -38.82
N ILE A 74 14.86 -13.45 -38.89
CA ILE A 74 15.39 -12.50 -37.91
C ILE A 74 14.68 -11.17 -38.19
N GLY A 75 13.66 -10.88 -37.38
CA GLY A 75 12.81 -9.71 -37.48
C GLY A 75 12.94 -8.80 -36.26
N THR A 76 13.67 -7.70 -36.47
CA THR A 76 13.52 -6.36 -35.86
C THR A 76 13.75 -6.10 -34.37
N ASP A 77 13.72 -7.07 -33.46
CA ASP A 77 13.83 -6.71 -32.02
C ASP A 77 15.29 -6.66 -31.49
N GLU A 78 16.18 -7.54 -31.96
CA GLU A 78 17.61 -7.47 -31.60
C GLU A 78 18.34 -6.28 -32.24
N ALA A 79 17.92 -5.87 -33.44
CA ALA A 79 18.48 -4.69 -34.11
C ALA A 79 17.96 -3.37 -33.50
N ALA A 80 16.81 -3.39 -32.81
CA ALA A 80 16.31 -2.25 -32.05
C ALA A 80 17.02 -2.13 -30.69
N ALA A 81 17.23 -3.26 -29.99
CA ALA A 81 18.01 -3.31 -28.76
C ALA A 81 19.49 -2.92 -28.97
N ALA A 82 20.10 -3.34 -30.09
CA ALA A 82 21.46 -2.95 -30.46
C ALA A 82 21.59 -1.47 -30.90
N ARG A 83 20.49 -0.84 -31.35
CA ARG A 83 20.47 0.60 -31.64
C ARG A 83 20.35 1.46 -30.38
N LEU A 84 19.52 1.05 -29.42
CA LEU A 84 19.40 1.73 -28.12
C LEU A 84 20.71 1.66 -27.32
N HIS A 85 21.39 0.51 -27.28
CA HIS A 85 22.71 0.40 -26.64
C HIS A 85 23.81 1.20 -27.37
N ARG A 86 23.73 1.34 -28.70
CA ARG A 86 24.69 2.13 -29.48
C ARG A 86 24.41 3.64 -29.41
N GLU A 87 23.16 4.06 -29.19
CA GLU A 87 22.79 5.45 -28.95
C GLU A 87 23.09 5.88 -27.50
N GLU A 88 22.98 4.98 -26.52
CA GLU A 88 23.44 5.23 -25.13
C GLU A 88 24.96 5.41 -25.02
N GLN A 89 25.75 4.67 -25.80
CA GLN A 89 27.21 4.77 -25.80
C GLN A 89 27.75 5.99 -26.58
N ASN A 90 26.94 6.64 -27.42
CA ASN A 90 27.38 7.77 -28.26
C ASN A 90 26.83 9.15 -27.84
N SER A 91 26.17 9.29 -26.68
CA SER A 91 25.68 10.60 -26.21
C SER A 91 26.56 11.29 -25.15
N VAL A 92 27.67 10.68 -24.74
CA VAL A 92 28.66 11.32 -23.86
C VAL A 92 29.56 12.22 -24.70
N TYR A 93 29.01 13.34 -25.17
CA TYR A 93 29.86 14.49 -25.48
C TYR A 93 30.35 15.07 -24.16
N ASP A 94 31.68 15.12 -24.07
CA ASP A 94 32.57 15.61 -23.02
C ASP A 94 32.19 17.03 -22.54
N THR A 95 31.05 17.15 -21.86
CA THR A 95 30.54 18.40 -21.29
C THR A 95 30.79 18.34 -19.79
N PRO A 96 31.63 19.24 -19.24
CA PRO A 96 31.94 19.19 -17.82
C PRO A 96 30.66 19.39 -17.01
N THR A 97 30.49 18.55 -16.01
CA THR A 97 29.36 18.60 -15.08
C THR A 97 29.26 19.98 -14.42
N GLU A 98 28.07 20.37 -13.95
CA GLU A 98 27.90 21.63 -13.22
C GLU A 98 28.86 21.77 -12.04
N GLU A 99 29.26 20.65 -11.42
CA GLU A 99 30.24 20.61 -10.34
C GLU A 99 31.66 20.91 -10.84
N GLU A 100 32.07 20.32 -11.97
CA GLU A 100 33.38 20.56 -12.58
C GLU A 100 33.52 22.00 -13.07
N LEU A 101 32.50 22.55 -13.75
CA LEU A 101 32.46 23.96 -14.14
C LEU A 101 32.55 24.91 -12.94
N TRP A 102 31.96 24.50 -11.81
CA TRP A 102 31.98 25.30 -10.59
C TRP A 102 33.36 25.26 -9.90
N ARG A 103 33.99 24.09 -9.83
CA ARG A 103 35.38 23.93 -9.33
C ARG A 103 36.37 24.74 -10.18
N GLN A 104 36.24 24.71 -11.50
CA GLN A 104 37.08 25.50 -12.41
C GLN A 104 36.94 27.01 -12.16
N LYS A 105 35.72 27.52 -11.92
CA LYS A 105 35.49 28.93 -11.59
C LYS A 105 36.13 29.37 -10.26
N ILE A 106 36.17 28.48 -9.27
CA ILE A 106 36.84 28.78 -7.99
C ILE A 106 38.35 28.88 -8.20
N GLU A 107 38.94 27.92 -8.91
CA GLU A 107 40.38 27.95 -9.19
C GLU A 107 40.79 29.16 -10.03
N GLU A 108 39.99 29.55 -11.02
CA GLU A 108 40.23 30.78 -11.77
C GLU A 108 40.17 32.02 -10.87
N LYS A 109 39.20 32.07 -9.94
CA LYS A 109 39.07 33.19 -9.00
C LYS A 109 40.22 33.25 -8.00
N LYS A 110 40.70 32.11 -7.50
CA LYS A 110 41.92 32.02 -6.70
C LYS A 110 43.12 32.56 -7.47
N ARG A 111 43.26 32.17 -8.74
CA ARG A 111 44.34 32.63 -9.63
C ARG A 111 44.29 34.14 -9.90
N ARG A 112 43.09 34.71 -10.11
CA ARG A 112 42.92 36.16 -10.29
C ARG A 112 43.28 36.95 -9.04
N LEU A 113 42.91 36.44 -7.86
CA LEU A 113 43.22 37.10 -6.58
C LEU A 113 44.71 36.98 -6.21
N SER A 114 45.35 35.84 -6.50
CA SER A 114 46.79 35.68 -6.33
C SER A 114 47.60 36.53 -7.31
N ALA A 115 47.13 36.73 -8.55
CA ALA A 115 47.75 37.65 -9.50
C ALA A 115 47.63 39.12 -9.05
N LYS A 116 46.49 39.52 -8.46
CA LYS A 116 46.28 40.87 -7.90
C LYS A 116 47.19 41.20 -6.71
N LYS A 117 47.68 40.19 -5.99
CA LYS A 117 48.68 40.32 -4.91
C LYS A 117 50.01 40.91 -5.41
N SER A 118 50.36 40.70 -6.69
CA SER A 118 51.61 41.20 -7.26
C SER A 118 51.62 42.71 -7.50
N ASP A 119 50.47 43.37 -7.52
CA ASP A 119 50.35 44.79 -7.92
C ASP A 119 49.97 45.77 -6.79
N THR A 120 49.33 45.35 -5.69
CA THR A 120 48.75 46.33 -4.73
C THR A 120 48.95 46.07 -3.23
N GLY A 121 49.69 45.02 -2.82
CA GLY A 121 50.09 44.84 -1.41
C GLY A 121 48.95 44.73 -0.38
N ALA A 122 47.68 44.59 -0.80
CA ALA A 122 46.54 44.50 0.09
C ALA A 122 46.38 43.09 0.69
N GLU A 123 46.00 43.03 1.97
CA GLU A 123 45.78 41.78 2.72
C GLU A 123 44.51 41.05 2.21
N ILE A 124 44.66 39.78 1.80
CA ILE A 124 43.59 38.97 1.22
C ILE A 124 43.22 37.85 2.20
N LYS A 125 41.92 37.58 2.36
CA LYS A 125 41.39 36.43 3.10
C LYS A 125 42.07 35.12 2.65
N PRO A 126 42.44 34.21 3.57
CA PRO A 126 43.14 32.98 3.22
C PRO A 126 42.34 32.12 2.24
N ALA A 127 43.05 31.43 1.33
CA ALA A 127 42.43 30.66 0.26
C ALA A 127 41.44 29.59 0.74
N SER A 128 41.64 29.07 1.95
CA SER A 128 40.76 28.13 2.65
C SER A 128 39.38 28.73 3.00
N GLU A 129 39.33 30.01 3.37
CA GLU A 129 38.07 30.71 3.66
C GLU A 129 37.27 31.01 2.38
N ILE A 130 37.96 31.25 1.25
CA ILE A 130 37.32 31.49 -0.05
C ILE A 130 36.67 30.21 -0.59
N THR A 131 37.31 29.05 -0.41
CA THR A 131 36.73 27.75 -0.75
C THR A 131 35.52 27.44 0.13
N ALA A 132 35.66 27.58 1.46
CA ALA A 132 34.58 27.26 2.39
C ALA A 132 33.33 28.12 2.15
N TRP A 133 33.49 29.43 1.90
CA TRP A 133 32.38 30.33 1.61
C TRP A 133 31.64 29.96 0.32
N HIS A 134 32.39 29.59 -0.72
CA HIS A 134 31.79 29.19 -1.99
C HIS A 134 31.12 27.83 -1.89
N GLU A 135 31.74 26.85 -1.24
CA GLU A 135 31.16 25.52 -0.99
C GLU A 135 29.85 25.62 -0.23
N GLU A 136 29.79 26.42 0.83
CA GLU A 136 28.55 26.67 1.57
C GLU A 136 27.48 27.35 0.70
N LYS A 137 27.88 28.29 -0.17
CA LYS A 137 26.95 28.94 -1.11
C LYS A 137 26.40 27.96 -2.15
N TRP A 138 27.23 27.03 -2.63
CA TRP A 138 26.82 25.99 -3.57
C TRP A 138 25.93 24.96 -2.90
N ARG A 139 26.28 24.50 -1.69
CA ARG A 139 25.44 23.62 -0.86
C ARG A 139 24.07 24.23 -0.61
N ARG A 140 23.98 25.50 -0.19
CA ARG A 140 22.71 26.24 -0.04
C ARG A 140 21.93 26.41 -1.34
N LYS A 141 22.60 26.39 -2.51
CA LYS A 141 21.92 26.42 -3.81
C LYS A 141 21.32 25.05 -4.14
N GLN A 142 22.01 23.96 -3.83
CA GLN A 142 21.49 22.60 -4.00
C GLN A 142 20.39 22.27 -3.00
N GLU A 143 20.54 22.63 -1.71
CA GLU A 143 19.49 22.50 -0.70
C GLU A 143 18.21 23.26 -1.10
N ARG A 144 18.35 24.48 -1.68
CA ARG A 144 17.20 25.21 -2.22
C ARG A 144 16.57 24.55 -3.44
N ARG A 145 17.33 23.81 -4.27
CA ARG A 145 16.76 23.02 -5.37
C ARG A 145 16.03 21.79 -4.85
N LEU A 146 16.56 21.13 -3.82
CA LEU A 146 15.95 19.96 -3.19
C LEU A 146 14.70 20.33 -2.36
N GLN A 147 14.70 21.52 -1.73
CA GLN A 147 13.54 22.07 -1.00
C GLN A 147 12.54 22.79 -1.90
N ALA A 148 12.93 23.23 -3.10
CA ALA A 148 12.00 23.77 -4.07
C ALA A 148 11.13 22.63 -4.59
N VAL A 149 9.96 22.47 -3.97
CA VAL A 149 8.86 21.69 -4.53
C VAL A 149 8.75 22.07 -6.00
N PRO A 150 8.95 21.13 -6.95
CA PRO A 150 8.97 21.43 -8.37
C PRO A 150 7.79 22.33 -8.73
N TYR A 151 8.04 23.41 -9.46
CA TYR A 151 7.02 24.36 -9.90
C TYR A 151 5.81 23.65 -10.54
N GLU A 152 6.03 22.47 -11.14
CA GLU A 152 5.00 21.56 -11.65
C GLU A 152 4.12 20.92 -10.59
N LEU A 153 4.65 20.53 -9.43
CA LEU A 153 3.87 20.02 -8.28
C LEU A 153 3.04 21.14 -7.62
N GLN A 154 3.56 22.37 -7.56
CA GLN A 154 2.77 23.54 -7.14
C GLN A 154 1.68 23.89 -8.16
N ARG A 155 1.97 23.75 -9.46
CA ARG A 155 1.00 23.93 -10.54
C ARG A 155 -0.05 22.84 -10.56
N GLN A 156 0.28 21.58 -10.24
CA GLN A 156 -0.68 20.49 -10.05
C GLN A 156 -1.60 20.76 -8.84
N LYS A 157 -1.06 21.23 -7.70
CA LYS A 157 -1.88 21.69 -6.57
C LYS A 157 -2.81 22.87 -6.92
N ARG A 158 -2.37 23.77 -7.80
CA ARG A 158 -3.17 24.92 -8.26
C ARG A 158 -4.15 24.60 -9.40
N ARG A 159 -3.93 23.52 -10.15
CA ARG A 159 -4.75 23.07 -11.28
C ARG A 159 -5.68 21.92 -10.94
N GLN A 160 -5.66 21.39 -9.71
CA GLN A 160 -6.79 20.61 -9.24
C GLN A 160 -8.05 21.46 -9.44
N PRO A 161 -9.03 20.99 -10.23
CA PRO A 161 -10.31 21.67 -10.33
C PRO A 161 -10.83 21.91 -8.91
N ARG A 162 -11.30 23.12 -8.63
CA ARG A 162 -12.05 23.41 -7.39
C ARG A 162 -13.23 22.44 -7.19
N ASP A 163 -13.65 21.76 -8.25
CA ASP A 163 -14.74 20.79 -8.29
C ASP A 163 -14.39 19.40 -7.71
N TYR A 164 -13.11 19.08 -7.40
CA TYR A 164 -12.79 17.83 -6.69
C TYR A 164 -12.87 17.96 -5.15
N ARG A 165 -13.05 19.19 -4.64
CA ARG A 165 -13.03 19.47 -3.20
C ARG A 165 -14.42 19.61 -2.57
N SER A 166 -15.51 19.32 -3.29
CA SER A 166 -16.88 19.49 -2.77
C SER A 166 -17.72 18.22 -2.65
N ASP A 167 -17.29 17.07 -3.16
CA ASP A 167 -18.06 15.81 -3.03
C ASP A 167 -17.41 14.78 -2.08
N ALA A 168 -16.16 14.99 -1.68
CA ALA A 168 -15.42 14.11 -0.77
C ALA A 168 -15.57 14.47 0.72
N GLU A 169 -16.26 15.57 1.04
CA GLU A 169 -16.56 15.99 2.42
C GLU A 169 -17.97 15.50 2.83
N GLN A 170 -18.33 14.29 2.39
CA GLN A 170 -19.35 13.54 3.11
C GLN A 170 -18.76 13.14 4.45
N VAL A 171 -19.47 13.48 5.53
CA VAL A 171 -19.14 13.10 6.91
C VAL A 171 -19.10 11.58 6.98
N ARG A 172 -17.94 10.98 6.68
CA ARG A 172 -17.67 9.58 6.96
C ARG A 172 -17.87 9.43 8.46
N SER A 173 -18.85 8.62 8.85
CA SER A 173 -19.03 8.27 10.26
C SER A 173 -17.71 7.68 10.77
N ASN A 174 -17.38 7.87 12.04
CA ASN A 174 -16.18 7.23 12.57
C ASN A 174 -16.29 5.70 12.43
N PRO A 175 -15.17 4.99 12.21
CA PRO A 175 -15.17 3.53 12.16
C PRO A 175 -15.81 2.92 13.41
N PRO A 176 -16.44 1.73 13.29
CA PRO A 176 -16.99 1.03 14.43
C PRO A 176 -15.94 0.71 15.51
N PRO A 177 -16.35 0.47 16.77
CA PRO A 177 -15.44 -0.06 17.77
C PRO A 177 -14.83 -1.38 17.31
N HIS A 178 -13.53 -1.61 17.56
CA HIS A 178 -12.82 -2.84 17.19
C HIS A 178 -13.42 -4.12 17.81
N THR A 179 -14.29 -3.99 18.83
CA THR A 179 -15.04 -5.12 19.40
C THR A 179 -16.15 -5.62 18.48
N LYS A 180 -16.48 -4.86 17.43
CA LYS A 180 -17.52 -5.15 16.45
C LYS A 180 -16.92 -5.48 15.08
N VAL A 181 -16.14 -6.55 15.04
CA VAL A 181 -15.31 -6.97 13.90
C VAL A 181 -16.08 -7.04 12.57
N ALA A 182 -17.29 -7.61 12.57
CA ALA A 182 -18.11 -7.70 11.35
C ALA A 182 -18.59 -6.33 10.84
N GLU A 183 -18.94 -5.41 11.76
CA GLU A 183 -19.30 -4.04 11.40
C GLU A 183 -18.08 -3.28 10.88
N MET A 184 -16.89 -3.46 11.49
CA MET A 184 -15.63 -2.89 11.00
C MET A 184 -15.31 -3.36 9.57
N ALA A 185 -15.41 -4.67 9.31
CA ALA A 185 -15.21 -5.22 7.97
C ALA A 185 -16.16 -4.56 6.95
N ARG A 186 -17.45 -4.50 7.28
CA ARG A 186 -18.47 -3.87 6.42
C ARG A 186 -18.23 -2.38 6.21
N TYR A 187 -17.81 -1.69 7.26
CA TYR A 187 -17.45 -0.27 7.20
C TYR A 187 -16.29 -0.05 6.23
N ILE A 188 -15.19 -0.80 6.37
CA ILE A 188 -14.02 -0.66 5.49
C ILE A 188 -14.40 -0.95 4.04
N VAL A 189 -15.10 -2.06 3.77
CA VAL A 189 -15.53 -2.43 2.42
C VAL A 189 -16.39 -1.35 1.78
N HIS A 190 -17.34 -0.80 2.55
CA HIS A 190 -18.26 0.21 2.06
C HIS A 190 -17.56 1.54 1.73
N HIS A 191 -16.60 1.94 2.58
CA HIS A 191 -15.90 3.22 2.44
C HIS A 191 -14.67 3.16 1.50
N SER A 192 -14.32 1.99 0.98
CA SER A 192 -13.16 1.81 0.09
C SER A 192 -13.57 1.86 -1.36
N ASP A 193 -13.11 2.86 -2.13
CA ASP A 193 -13.44 3.01 -3.56
C ASP A 193 -12.66 2.04 -4.47
N TRP A 194 -11.56 1.49 -3.97
CA TRP A 194 -10.71 0.54 -4.67
C TRP A 194 -10.19 -0.54 -3.70
N ALA A 195 -9.70 -1.65 -4.23
CA ALA A 195 -9.07 -2.71 -3.47
C ALA A 195 -7.79 -3.20 -4.15
N ALA A 196 -6.81 -3.61 -3.36
CA ALA A 196 -5.69 -4.39 -3.88
C ALA A 196 -6.13 -5.86 -4.01
N VAL A 197 -5.97 -6.43 -5.19
CA VAL A 197 -6.45 -7.77 -5.56
C VAL A 197 -5.25 -8.67 -5.74
N ALA A 198 -5.05 -9.59 -4.80
CA ALA A 198 -4.01 -10.60 -4.87
C ALA A 198 -4.51 -11.84 -5.63
N TYR A 199 -3.72 -12.33 -6.59
CA TYR A 199 -4.02 -13.51 -7.41
C TYR A 199 -2.74 -14.25 -7.82
N THR A 200 -2.88 -15.45 -8.39
CA THR A 200 -1.74 -16.24 -8.90
C THR A 200 -1.59 -16.01 -10.39
N SER A 201 -0.41 -15.56 -10.83
CA SER A 201 -0.23 -15.24 -12.23
C SER A 201 -0.20 -16.48 -13.14
N LYS A 202 -0.74 -16.31 -14.35
CA LYS A 202 -0.72 -17.29 -15.45
C LYS A 202 -0.08 -16.70 -16.71
N GLN A 203 0.65 -15.59 -16.56
CA GLN A 203 1.41 -14.95 -17.64
C GLN A 203 2.80 -15.59 -17.77
N PRO A 204 3.39 -15.61 -18.99
CA PRO A 204 4.79 -15.97 -19.17
C PRO A 204 5.70 -15.06 -18.34
N GLY A 205 6.75 -15.61 -17.72
CA GLY A 205 7.71 -14.86 -16.89
C GLY A 205 7.32 -14.69 -15.42
N THR A 206 6.03 -14.64 -15.09
CA THR A 206 5.53 -14.55 -13.70
C THR A 206 4.66 -15.74 -13.30
N TYR A 207 4.59 -16.78 -14.13
CA TYR A 207 3.70 -17.93 -13.92
C TYR A 207 3.86 -18.53 -12.52
N GLY A 208 2.74 -18.64 -11.79
CA GLY A 208 2.70 -19.22 -10.45
C GLY A 208 3.07 -18.25 -9.31
N LEU A 209 3.62 -17.06 -9.61
CA LEU A 209 3.92 -16.06 -8.59
C LEU A 209 2.64 -15.37 -8.09
N PRO A 210 2.62 -14.97 -6.80
CA PRO A 210 1.59 -14.06 -6.31
C PRO A 210 1.78 -12.68 -6.95
N MET A 211 0.71 -12.14 -7.51
CA MET A 211 0.65 -10.79 -8.05
C MET A 211 -0.44 -10.01 -7.34
N ALA A 212 -0.31 -8.69 -7.33
CA ALA A 212 -1.33 -7.77 -6.85
C ALA A 212 -1.65 -6.75 -7.93
N ASP A 213 -2.93 -6.43 -8.08
CA ASP A 213 -3.44 -5.39 -8.97
C ASP A 213 -4.46 -4.49 -8.24
N ILE A 214 -4.81 -3.34 -8.80
CA ILE A 214 -5.71 -2.36 -8.19
C ILE A 214 -7.01 -2.30 -8.97
N PHE A 215 -8.11 -2.77 -8.37
CA PHE A 215 -9.44 -2.66 -8.97
C PHE A 215 -10.29 -1.64 -8.22
N SER A 216 -10.95 -0.76 -8.98
CA SER A 216 -12.10 -0.01 -8.48
C SER A 216 -13.19 -0.99 -8.05
N ILE A 217 -13.83 -0.73 -6.91
CA ILE A 217 -14.90 -1.56 -6.37
C ILE A 217 -16.14 -0.72 -6.00
N SER A 218 -17.30 -1.36 -5.91
CA SER A 218 -18.48 -0.84 -5.22
C SER A 218 -19.26 -1.95 -4.57
N ASP A 219 -19.67 -1.79 -3.31
CA ASP A 219 -20.51 -2.76 -2.62
C ASP A 219 -21.98 -2.31 -2.48
N GLY A 220 -22.33 -1.14 -2.99
CA GLY A 220 -23.63 -0.52 -2.77
C GLY A 220 -23.71 0.94 -3.23
N LEU A 221 -24.84 1.58 -2.93
CA LEU A 221 -24.94 3.04 -2.97
C LEU A 221 -24.36 3.61 -1.68
N ARG A 222 -23.98 4.89 -1.66
CA ARG A 222 -23.35 5.55 -0.51
C ARG A 222 -24.10 5.47 0.81
N ASP A 223 -25.40 5.22 0.77
CA ASP A 223 -26.31 5.09 1.93
C ASP A 223 -26.72 3.64 2.20
N ASN A 224 -26.27 2.69 1.37
CA ASN A 224 -26.72 1.31 1.45
C ASN A 224 -25.68 0.33 0.90
N SER A 225 -25.00 -0.34 1.84
CA SER A 225 -24.01 -1.39 1.59
C SER A 225 -24.65 -2.77 1.48
N THR A 226 -24.23 -3.56 0.48
CA THR A 226 -24.51 -5.01 0.41
C THR A 226 -23.36 -5.86 0.97
N GLY A 227 -22.16 -5.29 1.13
CA GLY A 227 -20.95 -6.01 1.52
C GLY A 227 -20.35 -6.89 0.42
N ILE A 228 -20.89 -6.89 -0.81
CA ILE A 228 -20.35 -7.65 -1.94
C ILE A 228 -19.56 -6.70 -2.85
N PRO A 229 -18.23 -6.81 -2.96
CA PRO A 229 -17.45 -6.00 -3.89
C PRO A 229 -17.79 -6.35 -5.34
N TYR A 230 -18.40 -5.40 -6.05
CA TYR A 230 -18.56 -5.41 -7.50
C TYR A 230 -17.43 -4.63 -8.16
N MET A 231 -16.94 -5.12 -9.29
CA MET A 231 -15.84 -4.55 -10.07
C MET A 231 -16.27 -4.39 -11.53
N TYR A 232 -15.69 -3.43 -12.23
CA TYR A 232 -15.87 -3.24 -13.67
C TYR A 232 -14.54 -3.43 -14.37
N VAL A 233 -14.36 -4.60 -14.99
CA VAL A 233 -13.04 -5.10 -15.42
C VAL A 233 -13.03 -5.44 -16.91
N SER A 234 -11.86 -5.31 -17.54
CA SER A 234 -11.66 -5.62 -18.96
C SER A 234 -10.85 -6.92 -19.11
N PRO A 235 -11.18 -7.80 -20.08
CA PRO A 235 -10.34 -8.95 -20.39
C PRO A 235 -8.96 -8.58 -21.01
N LEU A 236 -8.71 -7.30 -21.30
CA LEU A 236 -7.40 -6.82 -21.76
C LEU A 236 -6.40 -6.70 -20.61
N ASP A 237 -6.89 -6.56 -19.38
CA ASP A 237 -6.08 -6.51 -18.17
C ASP A 237 -5.44 -7.88 -17.90
N LEU A 238 -4.12 -7.90 -17.64
CA LEU A 238 -3.36 -9.14 -17.42
C LEU A 238 -3.82 -9.88 -16.15
N GLY A 239 -4.17 -9.15 -15.09
CA GLY A 239 -4.72 -9.73 -13.87
C GLY A 239 -6.09 -10.35 -14.12
N VAL A 240 -6.93 -9.71 -14.94
CA VAL A 240 -8.22 -10.28 -15.34
C VAL A 240 -8.05 -11.54 -16.19
N GLN A 241 -7.08 -11.57 -17.11
CA GLN A 241 -6.75 -12.77 -17.89
C GLN A 241 -6.33 -13.94 -16.99
N ASP A 242 -5.57 -13.65 -15.94
CA ASP A 242 -5.16 -14.65 -14.95
C ASP A 242 -6.36 -15.13 -14.12
N LEU A 243 -7.22 -14.21 -13.69
CA LEU A 243 -8.45 -14.49 -12.93
C LEU A 243 -9.50 -15.28 -13.72
N ILE A 244 -9.50 -15.17 -15.05
CA ILE A 244 -10.34 -16.02 -15.93
C ILE A 244 -9.88 -17.48 -15.87
N LYS A 245 -8.57 -17.71 -15.80
CA LYS A 245 -7.98 -19.07 -15.74
C LYS A 245 -8.04 -19.64 -14.32
N ASP A 246 -7.82 -18.80 -13.31
CA ASP A 246 -7.91 -19.16 -11.89
C ASP A 246 -8.62 -18.04 -11.11
N SER A 247 -9.90 -18.25 -10.85
CA SER A 247 -10.73 -17.22 -10.20
C SER A 247 -10.42 -16.94 -8.73
N ARG A 248 -9.50 -17.69 -8.09
CA ARG A 248 -9.16 -17.51 -6.67
C ARG A 248 -8.37 -16.22 -6.46
N CYS A 249 -8.82 -15.40 -5.52
CA CYS A 249 -8.14 -14.15 -5.18
C CYS A 249 -8.46 -13.71 -3.75
N SER A 250 -7.71 -12.72 -3.27
CA SER A 250 -7.98 -12.02 -2.01
C SER A 250 -7.98 -10.51 -2.25
N LEU A 251 -8.97 -9.81 -1.73
CA LEU A 251 -9.06 -8.34 -1.79
C LEU A 251 -8.61 -7.76 -0.46
N ALA A 252 -7.69 -6.81 -0.48
CA ALA A 252 -7.26 -6.03 0.69
C ALA A 252 -7.76 -4.59 0.60
N MET A 253 -8.32 -4.09 1.70
CA MET A 253 -8.78 -2.71 1.87
C MET A 253 -8.41 -2.22 3.27
N THR A 254 -8.22 -0.92 3.45
CA THR A 254 -7.73 -0.32 4.70
C THR A 254 -8.33 1.05 4.94
N LEU A 255 -8.51 1.41 6.22
CA LEU A 255 -8.84 2.77 6.64
C LEU A 255 -7.80 3.80 6.17
N ALA A 256 -6.57 3.39 5.84
CA ALA A 256 -5.55 4.26 5.26
C ALA A 256 -5.89 4.75 3.84
N GLN A 257 -6.89 4.17 3.17
CA GLN A 257 -7.42 4.67 1.91
C GLN A 257 -8.27 5.94 2.11
N GLY A 258 -8.76 6.16 3.34
CA GLY A 258 -9.36 7.41 3.79
C GLY A 258 -8.38 8.29 4.56
N ASP A 259 -8.91 9.21 5.35
CA ASP A 259 -8.13 10.13 6.17
C ASP A 259 -8.12 9.75 7.66
N TYR A 260 -8.79 8.65 8.04
CA TYR A 260 -8.92 8.21 9.43
C TYR A 260 -7.56 7.97 10.09
N CYS A 261 -6.72 7.10 9.51
CA CYS A 261 -5.43 6.74 10.12
C CYS A 261 -4.52 7.96 10.24
N GLN A 262 -4.50 8.83 9.23
CA GLN A 262 -3.75 10.08 9.29
C GLN A 262 -4.25 11.01 10.40
N LYS A 263 -5.57 11.16 10.55
CA LYS A 263 -6.19 12.01 11.60
C LYS A 263 -5.91 11.49 13.01
N GLU A 264 -5.87 10.17 13.18
CA GLU A 264 -5.57 9.51 14.46
C GLU A 264 -4.06 9.37 14.72
N GLY A 265 -3.20 9.82 13.80
CA GLY A 265 -1.74 9.69 13.95
C GLY A 265 -1.24 8.24 13.90
N LEU A 266 -1.96 7.37 13.19
CA LEU A 266 -1.66 5.95 13.04
C LEU A 266 -0.90 5.71 11.74
N ASP A 267 0.20 4.97 11.84
CA ASP A 267 0.86 4.41 10.67
C ASP A 267 -0.08 3.41 9.96
N PRO A 268 -0.07 3.29 8.61
CA PRO A 268 -0.89 2.31 7.90
C PRO A 268 -0.68 0.85 8.33
N GLU A 269 0.47 0.50 8.90
CA GLU A 269 0.75 -0.84 9.44
C GLU A 269 0.27 -1.01 10.89
N ASP A 270 -0.02 0.07 11.61
CA ASP A 270 -0.59 -0.01 12.97
C ASP A 270 -1.94 -0.76 12.90
N PRO A 271 -2.16 -1.82 13.70
CA PRO A 271 -3.36 -2.63 13.61
C PRO A 271 -4.65 -1.84 13.94
N ARG A 272 -4.55 -0.67 14.58
CA ARG A 272 -5.68 0.25 14.79
C ARG A 272 -6.04 1.02 13.52
N CYS A 273 -5.11 1.14 12.56
CA CYS A 273 -5.41 1.50 11.18
C CYS A 273 -6.00 0.27 10.47
N ALA A 274 -7.26 0.00 10.77
CA ALA A 274 -7.87 -1.28 10.47
C ALA A 274 -7.86 -1.62 8.98
N HIS A 275 -7.62 -2.89 8.67
CA HIS A 275 -7.65 -3.42 7.32
C HIS A 275 -8.37 -4.77 7.25
N VAL A 276 -9.03 -5.02 6.12
CA VAL A 276 -9.84 -6.21 5.86
C VAL A 276 -9.32 -6.94 4.64
N PHE A 277 -9.24 -8.27 4.74
CA PHE A 277 -8.97 -9.17 3.63
C PHE A 277 -10.20 -10.02 3.34
N LEU A 278 -10.70 -9.94 2.10
CA LEU A 278 -11.81 -10.77 1.61
C LEU A 278 -11.26 -11.79 0.63
N THR A 279 -11.18 -13.05 1.04
CA THR A 279 -10.71 -14.15 0.18
C THR A 279 -11.88 -14.89 -0.43
N GLY A 280 -11.78 -15.23 -1.72
CA GLY A 280 -12.86 -15.88 -2.42
C GLY A 280 -12.57 -16.18 -3.88
N LYS A 281 -13.64 -16.15 -4.69
CA LYS A 281 -13.54 -16.33 -6.15
C LYS A 281 -14.22 -15.18 -6.89
N ILE A 282 -13.55 -14.59 -7.87
CA ILE A 282 -14.17 -13.62 -8.78
C ILE A 282 -15.09 -14.34 -9.76
N LYS A 283 -16.28 -13.76 -9.97
CA LYS A 283 -17.29 -14.26 -10.92
C LYS A 283 -17.82 -13.11 -11.77
N SER A 284 -17.74 -13.26 -13.09
CA SER A 284 -18.43 -12.36 -14.03
C SER A 284 -19.93 -12.45 -13.81
N LEU A 285 -20.60 -11.30 -13.87
CA LEU A 285 -22.05 -11.23 -13.86
C LEU A 285 -22.60 -11.55 -15.26
N LYS A 286 -23.81 -12.13 -15.28
CA LYS A 286 -24.54 -12.36 -16.53
C LYS A 286 -25.17 -11.05 -16.99
N ASN A 287 -24.84 -10.61 -18.21
CA ASN A 287 -25.43 -9.40 -18.80
C ASN A 287 -26.97 -9.46 -18.77
N GLY A 288 -27.60 -8.35 -18.40
CA GLY A 288 -29.06 -8.21 -18.33
C GLY A 288 -29.73 -8.90 -17.13
N SER A 289 -28.98 -9.52 -16.21
CA SER A 289 -29.55 -10.01 -14.95
C SER A 289 -29.90 -8.87 -13.99
N GLU A 290 -30.79 -9.10 -13.03
CA GLU A 290 -31.11 -8.11 -11.99
C GLU A 290 -29.87 -7.72 -11.17
N GLU A 291 -28.98 -8.68 -10.90
CA GLU A 291 -27.71 -8.40 -10.22
C GLU A 291 -26.79 -7.51 -11.06
N TYR A 292 -26.73 -7.73 -12.37
CA TYR A 292 -25.97 -6.87 -13.28
C TYR A 292 -26.46 -5.42 -13.22
N VAL A 293 -27.77 -5.19 -13.31
CA VAL A 293 -28.36 -3.84 -13.28
C VAL A 293 -28.07 -3.15 -11.94
N ARG A 294 -28.15 -3.89 -10.83
CA ARG A 294 -27.77 -3.36 -9.51
C ARG A 294 -26.28 -3.03 -9.42
N ALA A 295 -25.41 -3.93 -9.86
CA ALA A 295 -23.96 -3.71 -9.86
C ALA A 295 -23.58 -2.50 -10.71
N GLU A 296 -24.19 -2.34 -11.88
CA GLU A 296 -23.98 -1.17 -12.75
C GLU A 296 -24.37 0.13 -12.05
N LYS A 297 -25.54 0.16 -11.39
CA LYS A 297 -25.98 1.30 -10.61
C LYS A 297 -25.02 1.62 -9.47
N PHE A 298 -24.67 0.63 -8.64
CA PHE A 298 -23.79 0.80 -7.49
C PHE A 298 -22.39 1.24 -7.90
N PHE A 299 -21.88 0.68 -8.98
CA PHE A 299 -20.53 0.94 -9.43
C PHE A 299 -20.39 2.34 -10.02
N PHE A 300 -21.28 2.74 -10.93
CA PHE A 300 -21.17 4.05 -11.58
C PHE A 300 -21.68 5.23 -10.73
N ASP A 301 -22.43 4.97 -9.67
CA ASP A 301 -22.68 5.97 -8.61
C ASP A 301 -21.36 6.40 -7.95
N ARG A 302 -20.48 5.41 -7.70
CA ARG A 302 -19.20 5.63 -7.02
C ARG A 302 -18.06 6.01 -7.97
N HIS A 303 -18.11 5.48 -9.19
CA HIS A 303 -17.09 5.66 -10.24
C HIS A 303 -17.68 6.23 -11.53
N PRO A 304 -18.23 7.47 -11.52
CA PRO A 304 -18.93 8.03 -12.68
C PRO A 304 -18.04 8.14 -13.93
N HIS A 305 -16.74 8.35 -13.74
CA HIS A 305 -15.75 8.47 -14.83
C HIS A 305 -15.52 7.16 -15.61
N LEU A 306 -15.89 6.00 -15.04
CA LEU A 306 -15.74 4.69 -15.70
C LEU A 306 -16.96 4.30 -16.55
N ARG A 307 -17.99 5.15 -16.64
CA ARG A 307 -19.20 4.87 -17.44
C ARG A 307 -18.94 4.81 -18.95
N ASN A 308 -18.00 5.64 -19.42
CA ASN A 308 -17.75 5.86 -20.84
C ASN A 308 -16.45 5.21 -21.32
N MET A 309 -16.05 4.09 -20.71
CA MET A 309 -14.86 3.35 -21.14
C MET A 309 -15.01 2.87 -22.61
N PRO A 310 -13.91 2.75 -23.37
CA PRO A 310 -13.96 2.34 -24.77
C PRO A 310 -14.66 0.99 -24.95
N LYS A 311 -15.58 0.92 -25.92
CA LYS A 311 -16.43 -0.28 -26.14
C LYS A 311 -15.61 -1.51 -26.54
N ASP A 312 -14.54 -1.31 -27.30
CA ASP A 312 -13.61 -2.34 -27.78
C ASP A 312 -12.76 -2.95 -26.66
N HIS A 313 -12.67 -2.29 -25.49
CA HIS A 313 -12.05 -2.85 -24.29
C HIS A 313 -12.96 -3.88 -23.58
N LYS A 314 -14.22 -4.05 -24.00
CA LYS A 314 -15.12 -5.13 -23.57
C LYS A 314 -15.25 -5.26 -22.04
N PHE A 315 -15.35 -4.14 -21.33
CA PHE A 315 -15.55 -4.13 -19.88
C PHE A 315 -16.80 -4.90 -19.45
N ARG A 316 -16.73 -5.57 -18.30
CA ARG A 316 -17.80 -6.40 -17.72
C ARG A 316 -17.85 -6.22 -16.22
N PHE A 317 -19.04 -6.38 -15.66
CA PHE A 317 -19.19 -6.46 -14.22
C PHE A 317 -18.82 -7.84 -13.69
N ALA A 318 -18.07 -7.84 -12.59
CA ALA A 318 -17.75 -9.02 -11.82
C ALA A 318 -18.00 -8.77 -10.34
N LYS A 319 -18.11 -9.84 -9.55
CA LYS A 319 -18.20 -9.77 -8.09
C LYS A 319 -17.23 -10.72 -7.42
N LEU A 320 -16.85 -10.42 -6.19
CA LEU A 320 -16.19 -11.39 -5.32
C LEU A 320 -17.24 -12.28 -4.63
N LYS A 321 -17.17 -13.60 -4.86
CA LYS A 321 -17.86 -14.58 -4.01
C LYS A 321 -16.96 -14.89 -2.81
N ILE A 322 -17.23 -14.22 -1.70
CA ILE A 322 -16.44 -14.31 -0.45
C ILE A 322 -16.58 -15.72 0.15
N SER A 323 -15.45 -16.29 0.57
CA SER A 323 -15.38 -17.54 1.32
C SER A 323 -14.73 -17.38 2.69
N GLN A 324 -13.86 -16.38 2.88
CA GLN A 324 -13.21 -16.09 4.15
C GLN A 324 -12.99 -14.59 4.32
N ILE A 325 -13.07 -14.13 5.56
CA ILE A 325 -12.90 -12.72 5.95
C ILE A 325 -11.87 -12.69 7.07
N LEU A 326 -10.84 -11.85 6.92
CA LEU A 326 -9.90 -11.51 7.98
C LEU A 326 -9.97 -10.00 8.24
N VAL A 327 -9.95 -9.61 9.50
CA VAL A 327 -9.96 -8.22 9.93
C VAL A 327 -8.86 -8.01 10.94
N GLN A 328 -7.94 -7.10 10.65
CA GLN A 328 -6.95 -6.63 11.60
C GLN A 328 -7.36 -5.21 12.00
N ASP A 329 -7.96 -5.08 13.19
CA ASP A 329 -8.51 -3.80 13.69
C ASP A 329 -8.06 -3.45 15.12
N TYR A 330 -7.30 -4.33 15.76
CA TYR A 330 -6.67 -4.10 17.05
C TYR A 330 -5.53 -5.07 17.31
N PHE A 331 -4.82 -4.90 18.42
CA PHE A 331 -3.74 -5.80 18.82
C PHE A 331 -4.21 -7.25 19.02
N GLY A 332 -3.26 -8.19 18.88
CA GLY A 332 -3.52 -9.61 19.08
C GLY A 332 -3.97 -10.34 17.81
N GLY A 333 -3.52 -9.89 16.65
CA GLY A 333 -3.70 -10.59 15.37
C GLY A 333 -5.11 -10.49 14.78
N PRO A 334 -5.32 -11.04 13.57
CA PRO A 334 -6.54 -10.81 12.83
C PRO A 334 -7.70 -11.62 13.42
N ALA A 335 -8.87 -10.99 13.49
CA ALA A 335 -10.13 -11.64 13.79
C ALA A 335 -10.77 -12.17 12.49
N GLN A 336 -11.62 -13.21 12.63
CA GLN A 336 -12.25 -13.88 11.49
C GLN A 336 -13.77 -13.96 11.71
N PRO A 337 -14.55 -12.93 11.33
CA PRO A 337 -16.00 -13.01 11.42
C PRO A 337 -16.52 -14.03 10.41
N SER A 338 -17.59 -14.75 10.77
CA SER A 338 -18.28 -15.63 9.85
C SER A 338 -18.94 -14.82 8.72
N LEU A 339 -19.20 -15.47 7.57
CA LEU A 339 -19.96 -14.85 6.48
C LEU A 339 -21.35 -14.39 6.94
N ALA A 340 -21.99 -15.16 7.84
CA ALA A 340 -23.31 -14.82 8.37
C ALA A 340 -23.28 -13.53 9.18
N GLU A 341 -22.30 -13.38 10.08
CA GLU A 341 -22.12 -12.14 10.86
C GLU A 341 -21.80 -10.95 9.96
N TYR A 342 -20.92 -11.13 8.97
CA TYR A 342 -20.57 -10.08 8.02
C TYR A 342 -21.77 -9.57 7.21
N PHE A 343 -22.58 -10.48 6.66
CA PHE A 343 -23.76 -10.10 5.88
C PHE A 343 -24.93 -9.60 6.74
N ALA A 344 -24.99 -9.98 8.02
CA ALA A 344 -25.99 -9.46 8.96
C ALA A 344 -25.63 -8.06 9.50
N ALA A 345 -24.33 -7.72 9.58
CA ALA A 345 -23.87 -6.43 10.06
C ALA A 345 -24.22 -5.28 9.09
N LYS A 346 -24.23 -4.04 9.60
CA LYS A 346 -24.35 -2.82 8.81
C LYS A 346 -23.17 -1.88 9.09
N PRO A 347 -22.70 -1.11 8.10
CA PRO A 347 -21.59 -0.19 8.29
C PRO A 347 -21.92 1.02 9.19
N GLU A 348 -23.20 1.29 9.50
CA GLU A 348 -23.64 2.55 10.12
C GLU A 348 -24.32 2.42 11.50
N ASP A 349 -24.42 1.22 12.09
CA ASP A 349 -25.18 1.01 13.34
C ASP A 349 -24.45 1.50 14.63
N VAL A 350 -23.49 2.42 14.50
CA VAL A 350 -22.72 2.95 15.63
C VAL A 350 -23.23 4.33 16.01
N LYS A 351 -24.04 4.37 17.07
CA LYS A 351 -24.35 5.61 17.79
C LYS A 351 -23.04 6.27 18.21
N PRO A 352 -22.85 7.59 18.00
CA PRO A 352 -21.62 8.27 18.35
C PRO A 352 -21.30 8.05 19.83
N VAL A 353 -20.14 7.46 20.11
CA VAL A 353 -19.59 7.42 21.47
C VAL A 353 -19.22 8.86 21.83
N PRO A 354 -19.67 9.41 22.98
CA PRO A 354 -19.32 10.76 23.38
C PRO A 354 -17.79 10.86 23.48
N LYS A 355 -17.23 11.87 22.81
CA LYS A 355 -15.78 12.15 22.82
C LYS A 355 -15.30 12.26 24.26
N LYS A 356 -14.38 11.38 24.66
CA LYS A 356 -13.60 11.60 25.89
C LYS A 356 -12.78 12.89 25.69
N PRO A 357 -12.62 13.75 26.72
CA PRO A 357 -11.78 14.94 26.60
C PRO A 357 -10.36 14.55 26.20
N ALA A 358 -9.72 15.35 25.34
CA ALA A 358 -8.36 15.14 24.90
C ALA A 358 -7.42 15.07 26.12
N GLU A 359 -6.74 13.93 26.30
CA GLU A 359 -5.64 13.79 27.25
C GLU A 359 -4.37 14.40 26.61
N ASP A 360 -3.57 15.05 27.46
CA ASP A 360 -2.40 15.87 27.17
C ASP A 360 -1.32 15.06 26.40
N PRO A 361 -0.77 15.53 25.26
CA PRO A 361 0.11 14.73 24.36
C PRO A 361 1.54 14.51 24.89
N ALA A 362 1.74 14.54 26.21
CA ALA A 362 3.05 14.55 26.82
C ALA A 362 3.33 13.33 27.69
N ARG A 363 3.11 12.09 27.21
CA ARG A 363 3.76 10.90 27.81
C ARG A 363 3.64 9.57 27.05
N GLU A 364 4.26 9.43 25.87
CA GLU A 364 4.65 8.09 25.38
C GLU A 364 6.02 8.17 24.71
N THR A 365 7.07 8.25 25.53
CA THR A 365 8.43 7.87 25.13
C THR A 365 8.81 6.65 25.95
N GLU A 366 9.46 5.69 25.28
CA GLU A 366 9.96 4.39 25.76
C GLU A 366 8.99 3.21 25.52
N ALA A 367 8.85 2.84 24.24
CA ALA A 367 8.62 1.44 23.90
C ALA A 367 9.94 0.69 24.12
N GLU A 368 10.08 0.02 25.26
CA GLU A 368 11.11 -1.00 25.46
C GLU A 368 10.96 -2.09 24.39
N LEU A 369 12.03 -2.31 23.63
CA LEU A 369 12.20 -3.46 22.76
C LEU A 369 11.98 -4.73 23.57
N LEU A 370 10.94 -5.51 23.23
CA LEU A 370 10.71 -6.83 23.83
C LEU A 370 11.91 -7.75 23.52
N PRO A 371 12.60 -8.31 24.53
CA PRO A 371 13.50 -9.43 24.32
C PRO A 371 12.68 -10.72 24.31
N GLY A 372 12.70 -11.48 23.22
CA GLY A 372 12.11 -12.82 23.19
C GLY A 372 11.41 -13.27 21.91
N ALA A 373 11.78 -12.75 20.73
CA ALA A 373 11.47 -13.47 19.50
C ALA A 373 12.38 -14.72 19.44
N SER A 374 11.80 -15.91 19.55
CA SER A 374 12.54 -17.16 19.36
C SER A 374 13.20 -17.17 17.98
N ASP A 375 14.48 -17.52 17.93
CA ASP A 375 15.36 -17.51 16.73
C ASP A 375 14.93 -18.42 15.56
N ASP A 376 13.76 -19.07 15.62
CA ASP A 376 13.31 -20.01 14.59
C ASP A 376 12.41 -19.39 13.49
N LEU A 377 12.14 -18.08 13.55
CA LEU A 377 11.25 -17.37 12.62
C LEU A 377 11.95 -16.72 11.40
N PHE A 378 13.29 -16.68 11.36
CA PHE A 378 14.06 -16.00 10.30
C PHE A 378 14.63 -16.94 9.21
N LYS A 379 13.97 -18.06 8.90
CA LYS A 379 14.42 -18.99 7.83
C LYS A 379 14.17 -18.50 6.39
N TRP A 380 13.55 -17.34 6.19
CA TRP A 380 12.98 -16.90 4.91
C TRP A 380 13.85 -15.86 4.18
N ALA A 381 14.82 -15.27 4.86
CA ALA A 381 15.76 -14.32 4.27
C ALA A 381 17.11 -15.00 4.04
N ARG A 382 17.19 -15.87 3.01
CA ARG A 382 18.51 -16.13 2.41
C ARG A 382 18.89 -14.91 1.59
N PRO A 383 20.16 -14.45 1.61
CA PRO A 383 20.61 -13.42 0.71
C PRO A 383 20.26 -13.79 -0.73
N ILE A 384 19.74 -12.83 -1.49
CA ILE A 384 19.67 -12.94 -2.94
C ILE A 384 21.14 -12.87 -3.41
N GLU A 385 21.67 -14.00 -3.91
CA GLU A 385 22.99 -14.04 -4.58
C GLU A 385 22.95 -13.34 -5.94
#